data_AF-A0A932QG20-F1
#
_entry.id   AF-A0A932QG20-F1
#
_cell.length_a   1.000
_cell.length_b   1.000
_cell.length_c   1.000
_cell.angle_alpha   90.00
_cell.angle_beta   90.00
_cell.angle_gamma   90.00
#
_symmetry.space_group_name_H-M   'P 1'
#
loop_
_entity.id
_entity.type
_entity.pdbx_description
1 polymer ?
#
loop_
_entity_poly.entity_id
_entity_poly.type
_entity_poly.pdbx_seq_one_letter_code
_entity_poly.pdbx_strand_id
1 'polypeptide(L)'
;MGTLVFGMMQSLDGYVDGVSGALEMPPPDAVLGRHFTDHVRGLAGCLYGRRIYEIMRYWDEDRPEWDEGDHEFAAAWRAKPKWVVSRTLKSVGANATLVGKNVEAFVRRLKKDVEGEIDVAGPALAASLTDFGLIDEYRLYFRPFVLGGGKPYFAGARPPLRIIASDRIGEEAVLVTCVPA
;
A
#
# COMPACT_ATOMS: atom_id res chain seq x y z
N MET A 1 -10.91 -17.36 -1.15
CA MET A 1 -10.95 -16.19 -2.07
C MET A 1 -10.20 -15.06 -1.42
N GLY A 2 -9.32 -14.38 -2.15
CA GLY A 2 -8.49 -13.31 -1.65
C GLY A 2 -9.25 -11.99 -1.51
N THR A 3 -8.81 -11.19 -0.54
CA THR A 3 -9.36 -9.88 -0.22
C THR A 3 -8.36 -8.81 -0.65
N LEU A 4 -8.80 -7.80 -1.41
CA LEU A 4 -7.98 -6.66 -1.80
C LEU A 4 -8.20 -5.51 -0.83
N VAL A 5 -7.12 -5.12 -0.16
CA VAL A 5 -7.13 -4.03 0.80
C VAL A 5 -6.27 -2.91 0.26
N PHE A 6 -6.83 -1.73 0.04
CA PHE A 6 -6.03 -0.54 -0.23
C PHE A 6 -5.62 0.08 1.09
N GLY A 7 -4.35 -0.04 1.48
CA GLY A 7 -3.81 0.52 2.71
C GLY A 7 -2.63 1.47 2.45
N MET A 8 -2.72 2.71 2.91
CA MET A 8 -1.59 3.65 2.86
C MET A 8 -1.58 4.65 4.02
N MET A 9 -0.37 5.08 4.39
CA MET A 9 -0.17 6.28 5.19
C MET A 9 -0.57 7.53 4.42
N GLN A 10 -1.25 8.43 5.12
CA GLN A 10 -1.61 9.74 4.63
C GLN A 10 -1.47 10.80 5.72
N SER A 11 -1.28 12.03 5.30
CA SER A 11 -1.39 13.21 6.14
C SER A 11 -2.82 13.41 6.64
N LEU A 12 -2.97 14.28 7.64
CA LEU A 12 -4.26 14.64 8.23
C LEU A 12 -5.20 15.29 7.19
N ASP A 13 -4.63 16.02 6.24
CA ASP A 13 -5.33 16.68 5.13
C ASP A 13 -5.48 15.81 3.85
N GLY A 14 -5.13 14.53 3.91
CA GLY A 14 -5.56 13.55 2.89
C GLY A 14 -4.54 13.16 1.82
N TYR A 15 -3.26 13.49 2.01
CA TYR A 15 -2.20 13.28 1.00
C TYR A 15 -1.25 12.14 1.41
N VAL A 16 -0.95 11.23 0.48
CA VAL A 16 0.01 10.14 0.70
C VAL A 16 1.46 10.56 0.42
N ASP A 17 1.62 11.70 -0.25
CA ASP A 17 2.89 12.26 -0.69
C ASP A 17 2.70 13.76 -0.94
N GLY A 18 3.74 14.56 -0.70
CA GLY A 18 3.69 16.01 -0.83
C GLY A 18 3.84 16.50 -2.28
N VAL A 19 3.84 17.83 -2.46
CA VAL A 19 3.90 18.47 -3.79
C VAL A 19 5.28 18.31 -4.44
N SER A 20 6.34 18.17 -3.63
CA SER A 20 7.71 18.01 -4.13
C SER A 20 7.95 16.65 -4.80
N GLY A 21 7.07 15.67 -4.55
CA GLY A 21 7.21 14.29 -5.01
C GLY A 21 8.28 13.48 -4.27
N ALA A 22 8.87 14.05 -3.22
CA ALA A 22 9.68 13.36 -2.22
C ALA A 22 8.84 13.01 -0.99
N LEU A 23 9.24 11.96 -0.26
CA LEU A 23 8.62 11.60 1.01
C LEU A 23 8.79 12.75 2.01
N GLU A 24 7.73 13.55 2.16
CA GLU A 24 7.71 14.71 3.06
C GLU A 24 7.29 14.35 4.49
N MET A 25 6.62 13.20 4.68
CA MET A 25 6.35 12.66 6.00
C MET A 25 7.58 11.92 6.53
N PRO A 26 7.96 12.10 7.82
CA PRO A 26 9.07 11.36 8.41
C PRO A 26 8.77 9.86 8.41
N PRO A 27 9.79 8.99 8.51
CA PRO A 27 9.57 7.55 8.65
C PRO A 27 8.71 7.25 9.90
N PRO A 28 8.03 6.09 9.93
CA PRO A 28 7.34 5.60 11.12
C PRO A 28 8.26 5.47 12.34
N ASP A 29 7.73 5.75 13.53
CA ASP A 29 8.38 5.33 14.77
C ASP A 29 8.42 3.80 14.93
N ALA A 30 9.07 3.32 16.00
CA ALA A 30 9.21 1.90 16.26
C ALA A 30 7.86 1.16 16.49
N VAL A 31 6.81 1.84 16.97
CA VAL A 31 5.50 1.22 17.22
C VAL A 31 4.77 1.03 15.90
N LEU A 32 4.71 2.08 15.08
CA LEU A 32 4.08 2.05 13.76
C LEU A 32 4.88 1.18 12.77
N GLY A 33 6.21 1.19 12.86
CA GLY A 33 7.10 0.32 12.09
C GLY A 33 6.86 -1.17 12.38
N ARG A 34 6.73 -1.56 13.66
CA ARG A 34 6.34 -2.93 14.04
C ARG A 34 4.96 -3.30 13.53
N HIS A 35 3.98 -2.40 13.66
CA HIS A 35 2.63 -2.60 13.10
C HIS A 35 2.68 -2.93 11.60
N PHE A 36 3.44 -2.17 10.80
CA PHE A 36 3.57 -2.45 9.36
C PHE A 36 4.33 -3.75 9.08
N THR A 37 5.33 -4.07 9.88
CA THR A 37 6.06 -5.34 9.75
C THR A 37 5.14 -6.53 9.97
N ASP A 38 4.35 -6.52 11.04
CA ASP A 38 3.41 -7.60 11.36
C ASP A 38 2.28 -7.68 10.34
N HIS A 39 1.78 -6.53 9.89
CA HIS A 39 0.83 -6.46 8.79
C HIS A 39 1.39 -7.13 7.53
N VAL A 40 2.59 -6.74 7.08
CA VAL A 40 3.24 -7.33 5.91
C VAL A 40 3.48 -8.83 6.10
N ARG A 41 3.87 -9.29 7.28
CA ARG A 41 4.03 -10.73 7.58
C ARG A 41 2.72 -11.51 7.37
N GLY A 42 1.57 -10.91 7.68
CA GLY A 42 0.25 -11.52 7.50
C GLY A 42 -0.27 -11.58 6.06
N LEU A 43 0.31 -10.82 5.13
CA LEU A 43 -0.19 -10.73 3.75
C LEU A 43 0.04 -12.01 2.94
N ALA A 44 -0.90 -12.30 2.05
CA ALA A 44 -0.74 -13.29 0.97
C ALA A 44 0.14 -12.75 -0.17
N GLY A 45 0.16 -11.43 -0.38
CA GLY A 45 1.01 -10.76 -1.36
C GLY A 45 0.70 -9.27 -1.49
N CYS A 46 1.42 -8.59 -2.39
CA CYS A 46 1.25 -7.16 -2.62
C CYS A 46 1.00 -6.86 -4.11
N LEU A 47 0.00 -6.04 -4.40
CA LEU A 47 -0.35 -5.52 -5.73
C LEU A 47 0.03 -4.04 -5.80
N TYR A 48 1.08 -3.73 -6.57
CA TYR A 48 1.65 -2.39 -6.65
C TYR A 48 1.35 -1.69 -7.97
N GLY A 49 1.11 -0.37 -7.89
CA GLY A 49 1.35 0.52 -9.01
C GLY A 49 2.84 0.84 -9.17
N ARG A 50 3.28 1.15 -10.40
CA ARG A 50 4.69 1.44 -10.73
C ARG A 50 5.44 2.32 -9.71
N ARG A 51 4.95 3.53 -9.43
CA ARG A 51 5.71 4.55 -8.66
C ARG A 51 6.00 4.08 -7.23
N ILE A 52 5.00 3.50 -6.56
CA ILE A 52 5.21 3.00 -5.19
C ILE A 52 6.06 1.73 -5.19
N TYR A 53 5.95 0.89 -6.22
CA TYR A 53 6.85 -0.25 -6.37
C TYR A 53 8.30 0.20 -6.44
N GLU A 54 8.61 1.18 -7.29
CA GLU A 54 9.97 1.75 -7.43
C GLU A 54 10.51 2.31 -6.10
N ILE A 55 9.66 2.95 -5.28
CA ILE A 55 10.04 3.41 -3.92
C ILE A 55 10.33 2.22 -3.00
N MET A 56 9.44 1.21 -2.99
CA MET A 56 9.57 0.05 -2.12
C MET A 56 10.77 -0.85 -2.48
N ARG A 57 11.34 -0.71 -3.68
CA ARG A 57 12.60 -1.38 -4.04
C ARG A 57 13.80 -0.94 -3.19
N TYR A 58 13.67 0.12 -2.38
CA TYR A 58 14.62 0.41 -1.29
C TYR A 58 14.91 -0.82 -0.42
N TRP A 59 13.90 -1.66 -0.21
CA TRP A 59 13.96 -2.88 0.60
C TRP A 59 14.48 -4.12 -0.16
N ASP A 60 14.82 -4.01 -1.45
CA ASP A 60 15.41 -5.12 -2.21
C ASP A 60 16.83 -5.45 -1.70
N GLU A 61 17.59 -4.42 -1.33
CA GLU A 61 18.98 -4.53 -0.89
C GLU A 61 19.06 -4.71 0.63
N ASP A 62 20.24 -5.06 1.14
CA ASP A 62 20.55 -5.03 2.56
C ASP A 62 21.50 -3.86 2.81
N ARG A 63 21.28 -3.11 3.89
CA ARG A 63 22.00 -1.85 4.12
C ARG A 63 22.59 -1.79 5.53
N PRO A 64 23.86 -1.40 5.69
CA PRO A 64 24.54 -1.40 6.99
C PRO A 64 24.01 -0.34 7.97
N GLU A 65 23.33 0.70 7.47
CA GLU A 65 22.74 1.77 8.28
C GLU A 65 21.38 1.42 8.89
N TRP A 66 20.78 0.29 8.52
CA TRP A 66 19.47 -0.14 9.01
C TRP A 66 19.51 -0.53 10.48
N ASP A 67 18.43 -0.21 11.18
CA ASP A 67 18.19 -0.77 12.50
C ASP A 67 17.52 -2.15 12.42
N GLU A 68 17.29 -2.78 13.58
CA GLU A 68 16.65 -4.09 13.65
C GLU A 68 15.25 -4.09 13.03
N GLY A 69 14.48 -3.01 13.20
CA GLY A 69 13.14 -2.87 12.65
C GLY A 69 13.14 -2.78 11.13
N ASP A 70 14.06 -2.03 10.56
CA ASP A 70 14.28 -1.94 9.11
C ASP A 70 14.63 -3.31 8.51
N HIS A 71 15.56 -4.04 9.12
CA HIS A 71 15.93 -5.39 8.67
C HIS A 71 14.75 -6.36 8.74
N GLU A 72 13.95 -6.32 9.82
CA GLU A 72 12.76 -7.14 9.97
C GLU A 72 11.69 -6.83 8.92
N PHE A 73 11.41 -5.55 8.69
CA PHE A 73 10.48 -5.11 7.66
C PHE A 73 10.94 -5.57 6.28
N ALA A 74 12.21 -5.36 5.95
CA ALA A 74 12.78 -5.75 4.66
C ALA A 74 12.67 -7.27 4.44
N ALA A 75 12.97 -8.08 5.46
CA ALA A 75 12.82 -9.53 5.41
C ALA A 75 11.36 -9.94 5.19
N ALA A 76 10.42 -9.36 5.95
CA ALA A 76 8.98 -9.63 5.79
C ALA A 76 8.49 -9.26 4.39
N TRP A 77 8.86 -8.07 3.91
CA TRP A 77 8.47 -7.57 2.59
C TRP A 77 9.05 -8.45 1.48
N ARG A 78 10.33 -8.81 1.52
CA ARG A 78 10.97 -9.68 0.51
C ARG A 78 10.36 -11.07 0.44
N ALA A 79 9.80 -11.59 1.53
CA ALA A 79 9.13 -12.89 1.54
C ALA A 79 7.79 -12.91 0.77
N LYS A 80 7.18 -11.75 0.49
CA LYS A 80 5.85 -11.70 -0.15
C LYS A 80 5.93 -11.68 -1.68
N PRO A 81 5.07 -12.45 -2.38
CA PRO A 81 4.94 -12.31 -3.83
C PRO A 81 4.36 -10.93 -4.17
N LYS A 82 4.81 -10.37 -5.30
CA LYS A 82 4.42 -9.04 -5.74
C LYS A 82 3.87 -9.08 -7.16
N TRP A 83 2.82 -8.33 -7.41
CA TRP A 83 2.28 -8.09 -8.75
C TRP A 83 2.36 -6.61 -9.05
N VAL A 84 3.04 -6.25 -10.13
CA VAL A 84 3.38 -4.86 -10.43
C VAL A 84 2.65 -4.43 -11.70
N VAL A 85 1.63 -3.59 -11.54
CA VAL A 85 0.87 -3.01 -12.64
C VAL A 85 1.67 -1.87 -13.25
N SER A 86 2.16 -2.10 -14.46
CA SER A 86 2.94 -1.11 -15.20
C SER A 86 2.89 -1.35 -16.71
N ARG A 87 2.87 -0.27 -17.47
CA ARG A 87 3.00 -0.30 -18.95
C ARG A 87 4.41 0.03 -19.42
N THR A 88 5.25 0.57 -18.54
CA THR A 88 6.55 1.16 -18.90
C THR A 88 7.73 0.42 -18.30
N LEU A 89 7.54 -0.28 -17.17
CA LEU A 89 8.59 -1.11 -16.59
C LEU A 89 8.97 -2.26 -17.53
N LYS A 90 10.26 -2.50 -17.66
CA LYS A 90 10.83 -3.58 -18.47
C LYS A 90 11.19 -4.81 -17.64
N SER A 91 11.47 -4.62 -16.36
CA SER A 91 11.81 -5.66 -15.40
C SER A 91 11.33 -5.29 -14.00
N VAL A 92 11.27 -6.31 -13.14
CA VAL A 92 10.93 -6.24 -11.71
C VAL A 92 11.85 -7.20 -10.95
N GLY A 93 11.89 -7.09 -9.62
CA GLY A 93 12.66 -7.97 -8.73
C GLY A 93 12.21 -9.43 -8.76
N ALA A 94 13.02 -10.31 -8.16
CA ALA A 94 12.88 -11.77 -8.29
C ALA A 94 11.56 -12.34 -7.74
N ASN A 95 10.95 -11.69 -6.76
CA ASN A 95 9.66 -12.06 -6.15
C ASN A 95 8.47 -11.30 -6.76
N ALA A 96 8.68 -10.60 -7.88
CA ALA A 96 7.66 -9.75 -8.50
C ALA A 96 7.32 -10.22 -9.93
N THR A 97 6.06 -10.05 -10.32
CA THR A 97 5.55 -10.33 -11.66
C THR A 97 4.98 -9.05 -12.27
N LEU A 98 5.38 -8.73 -13.51
CA LEU A 98 4.80 -7.59 -14.24
C LEU A 98 3.39 -7.93 -14.76
N VAL A 99 2.45 -7.04 -14.46
CA VAL A 99 1.06 -7.11 -14.91
C VAL A 99 0.84 -6.08 -16.02
N GLY A 100 0.47 -6.59 -17.20
CA GLY A 100 0.27 -5.80 -18.43
C GLY A 100 -1.09 -5.11 -18.52
N LYS A 101 -1.63 -5.02 -19.75
CA LYS A 101 -2.76 -4.12 -20.08
C LYS A 101 -4.11 -4.51 -19.46
N ASN A 102 -4.39 -5.79 -19.24
CA ASN A 102 -5.69 -6.25 -18.76
C ASN A 102 -5.70 -6.41 -17.22
N VAL A 103 -5.60 -5.28 -16.52
CA VAL A 103 -5.50 -5.22 -15.06
C VAL A 103 -6.73 -5.81 -14.38
N GLU A 104 -7.93 -5.46 -14.84
CA GLU A 104 -9.18 -5.94 -14.23
C GLU A 104 -9.28 -7.48 -14.27
N ALA A 105 -9.10 -8.08 -15.45
CA ALA A 105 -9.19 -9.54 -15.58
C ALA A 105 -8.09 -10.27 -14.80
N PHE A 106 -6.88 -9.69 -14.75
CA PHE A 106 -5.80 -10.21 -13.95
C PHE A 106 -6.18 -10.21 -12.47
N VAL A 107 -6.66 -9.10 -11.94
CA VAL A 107 -6.98 -8.93 -10.52
C VAL A 107 -8.17 -9.80 -10.11
N ARG A 108 -9.20 -9.93 -10.96
CA ARG A 108 -10.30 -10.88 -10.72
C ARG A 108 -9.81 -12.32 -10.59
N ARG A 109 -8.87 -12.72 -11.43
CA ARG A 109 -8.26 -14.05 -11.37
C ARG A 109 -7.37 -14.21 -10.13
N LEU A 110 -6.60 -13.17 -9.80
CA LEU A 110 -5.76 -13.13 -8.61
C LEU A 110 -6.58 -13.36 -7.33
N LYS A 111 -7.72 -12.67 -7.17
CA LYS A 111 -8.63 -12.89 -6.03
C LYS A 111 -9.16 -14.33 -5.96
N LYS A 112 -9.34 -14.99 -7.10
CA LYS A 112 -9.80 -16.39 -7.14
C LYS A 112 -8.69 -17.36 -6.72
N ASP A 113 -7.47 -17.12 -7.20
CA ASP A 113 -6.36 -18.07 -7.12
C ASP A 113 -5.53 -17.94 -5.83
N VAL A 114 -5.54 -16.76 -5.20
CA VAL A 114 -4.80 -16.48 -3.96
C VAL A 114 -5.77 -16.36 -2.80
N GLU A 115 -5.51 -17.10 -1.72
CA GLU A 115 -6.24 -16.98 -0.46
C GLU A 115 -5.52 -16.05 0.51
N GLY A 116 -6.30 -15.27 1.27
CA GLY A 116 -5.78 -14.30 2.23
C GLY A 116 -5.78 -12.87 1.71
N GLU A 117 -5.15 -11.99 2.46
CA GLU A 117 -5.14 -10.55 2.21
C GLU A 117 -4.07 -10.16 1.19
N ILE A 118 -4.46 -9.41 0.16
CA ILE A 118 -3.57 -8.83 -0.83
C ILE A 118 -3.60 -7.32 -0.63
N ASP A 119 -2.47 -6.78 -0.20
CA ASP A 119 -2.31 -5.33 -0.06
C ASP A 119 -2.22 -4.67 -1.43
N VAL A 120 -2.98 -3.60 -1.64
CA VAL A 120 -2.96 -2.76 -2.82
C VAL A 120 -2.27 -1.47 -2.43
N ALA A 121 -1.21 -1.10 -3.16
CA ALA A 121 -0.51 0.13 -2.89
C ALA A 121 -0.38 1.00 -4.15
N GLY A 122 -0.56 2.31 -3.93
CA GLY A 122 -0.48 3.35 -4.94
C GLY A 122 -1.84 3.91 -5.33
N PRO A 123 -2.12 5.22 -5.09
CA PRO A 123 -3.44 5.81 -5.29
C PRO A 123 -4.01 5.68 -6.70
N ALA A 124 -3.18 5.76 -7.74
CA ALA A 124 -3.65 5.66 -9.13
C ALA A 124 -4.12 4.24 -9.47
N LEU A 125 -3.46 3.21 -8.94
CA LEU A 125 -3.90 1.83 -9.12
C LEU A 125 -5.18 1.59 -8.32
N ALA A 126 -5.21 2.03 -7.06
CA ALA A 126 -6.38 1.93 -6.21
C ALA A 126 -7.61 2.63 -6.81
N ALA A 127 -7.43 3.79 -7.45
CA ALA A 127 -8.50 4.47 -8.17
C ALA A 127 -9.11 3.58 -9.28
N SER A 128 -8.27 3.00 -10.15
CA SER A 128 -8.76 2.09 -11.19
C SER A 128 -9.45 0.84 -10.62
N LEU A 129 -8.90 0.25 -9.55
CA LEU A 129 -9.52 -0.93 -8.92
C LEU A 129 -10.83 -0.58 -8.20
N THR A 130 -10.95 0.65 -7.69
CA THR A 130 -12.20 1.17 -7.14
C THR A 130 -13.25 1.30 -8.24
N ASP A 131 -12.90 1.86 -9.39
CA ASP A 131 -13.82 2.00 -10.53
C ASP A 131 -14.29 0.62 -11.05
N PHE A 132 -13.47 -0.42 -10.91
CA PHE A 132 -13.83 -1.81 -11.23
C PHE A 132 -14.64 -2.53 -10.13
N GLY A 133 -14.86 -1.89 -8.97
CA GLY A 133 -15.51 -2.49 -7.82
C GLY A 133 -14.73 -3.65 -7.21
N LEU A 134 -13.39 -3.58 -7.22
CA LEU A 134 -12.51 -4.69 -6.83
C LEU A 134 -11.88 -4.55 -5.45
N ILE A 135 -11.79 -3.33 -4.90
CA ILE A 135 -11.30 -3.09 -3.53
C ILE A 135 -12.37 -3.50 -2.53
N ASP A 136 -12.02 -4.38 -1.59
CA ASP A 136 -12.93 -4.85 -0.55
C ASP A 136 -12.85 -3.96 0.70
N GLU A 137 -11.67 -3.42 0.99
CA GLU A 137 -11.41 -2.63 2.19
C GLU A 137 -10.41 -1.50 1.92
N TYR A 138 -10.61 -0.37 2.60
CA TYR A 138 -9.73 0.80 2.61
C TYR A 138 -9.19 0.99 4.02
N ARG A 139 -7.87 1.03 4.17
CA ARG A 139 -7.16 1.28 5.44
C ARG A 139 -6.41 2.61 5.36
N LEU A 140 -7.01 3.63 5.96
CA LEU A 140 -6.48 4.99 5.98
C LEU A 140 -5.66 5.18 7.25
N TYR A 141 -4.33 5.20 7.12
CA TYR A 141 -3.42 5.48 8.24
C TYR A 141 -3.17 6.98 8.31
N PHE A 142 -4.00 7.70 9.08
CA PHE A 142 -3.85 9.14 9.28
C PHE A 142 -2.69 9.45 10.22
N ARG A 143 -1.72 10.22 9.74
CA ARG A 143 -0.62 10.74 10.54
C ARG A 143 -0.78 12.24 10.80
N PRO A 144 -0.31 12.78 11.94
CA PRO A 144 -0.57 14.15 12.38
C PRO A 144 0.31 15.19 11.65
N PHE A 145 0.41 15.10 10.33
CA PHE A 145 1.12 16.04 9.46
C PHE A 145 0.11 16.71 8.53
N VAL A 146 0.37 17.97 8.17
CA VAL A 146 -0.43 18.71 7.18
C VAL A 146 0.50 19.07 6.03
N LEU A 147 0.23 18.55 4.83
CA LEU A 147 1.09 18.77 3.66
C LEU A 147 0.66 20.00 2.85
N GLY A 148 -0.60 20.42 2.98
CA GLY A 148 -1.20 21.55 2.24
C GLY A 148 -1.47 21.26 0.76
N GLY A 149 -1.04 20.10 0.26
CA GLY A 149 -1.17 19.69 -1.13
C GLY A 149 -0.32 18.47 -1.44
N GLY A 150 -0.54 17.87 -2.61
CA GLY A 150 0.25 16.76 -3.10
C GLY A 150 -0.62 15.69 -3.73
N LYS A 151 -0.22 14.43 -3.56
CA LYS A 151 -0.92 13.29 -4.13
C LYS A 151 -2.00 12.80 -3.15
N PRO A 152 -3.30 12.97 -3.46
CA PRO A 152 -4.36 12.54 -2.55
C PRO A 152 -4.40 11.01 -2.45
N TYR A 153 -4.85 10.51 -1.29
CA TYR A 153 -5.17 9.09 -1.09
C TYR A 153 -6.22 8.60 -2.10
N PHE A 154 -7.30 9.37 -2.25
CA PHE A 154 -8.30 9.16 -3.30
C PHE A 154 -7.94 9.92 -4.58
N ALA A 155 -7.15 9.28 -5.44
CA ALA A 155 -6.70 9.84 -6.71
C ALA A 155 -7.77 9.74 -7.81
N GLY A 156 -8.90 10.43 -7.63
CA GLY A 156 -9.96 10.58 -8.63
C GLY A 156 -11.24 9.82 -8.29
N ALA A 157 -11.13 8.53 -7.95
CA ALA A 157 -12.27 7.71 -7.55
C ALA A 157 -12.86 8.20 -6.21
N ARG A 158 -14.19 8.21 -6.10
CA ARG A 158 -14.94 8.71 -4.93
C ARG A 158 -16.04 7.72 -4.53
N PRO A 159 -15.67 6.52 -4.08
CA PRO A 159 -16.64 5.52 -3.67
C PRO A 159 -17.41 6.01 -2.44
N PRO A 160 -18.70 5.70 -2.29
CA PRO A 160 -19.35 5.80 -0.99
C PRO A 160 -18.70 4.77 -0.06
N LEU A 161 -18.38 5.17 1.16
CA LEU A 161 -17.68 4.33 2.13
C LEU A 161 -18.45 4.26 3.44
N ARG A 162 -18.34 3.11 4.10
CA ARG A 162 -18.82 2.89 5.47
C ARG A 162 -17.64 2.54 6.36
N ILE A 163 -17.49 3.27 7.46
CA ILE A 163 -16.49 2.97 8.50
C ILE A 163 -16.90 1.69 9.22
N ILE A 164 -15.95 0.79 9.42
CA ILE A 164 -16.14 -0.47 10.15
C ILE A 164 -15.24 -0.60 11.38
N ALA A 165 -14.11 0.11 11.42
CA ALA A 165 -13.22 0.16 12.57
C ALA A 165 -12.42 1.47 12.60
N SER A 166 -11.95 1.83 13.79
CA SER A 166 -11.03 2.94 14.02
C SER A 166 -10.14 2.61 15.21
N ASP A 167 -8.84 2.58 14.99
CA ASP A 167 -7.85 2.15 15.97
C ASP A 167 -6.70 3.15 16.03
N ARG A 168 -6.19 3.42 17.24
CA ARG A 168 -4.99 4.24 17.42
C ARG A 168 -3.77 3.32 17.45
N ILE A 169 -2.73 3.67 16.69
CA ILE A 169 -1.46 2.93 16.63
C ILE A 169 -0.37 3.85 17.19
N GLY A 170 0.03 3.59 18.44
CA GLY A 170 1.01 4.43 19.13
C GLY A 170 0.55 5.89 19.24
N GLU A 171 1.46 6.82 19.05
CA GLU A 171 1.18 8.26 19.03
C GLU A 171 1.17 8.86 17.62
N GLU A 172 1.63 8.11 16.61
CA GLU A 172 1.87 8.63 15.27
C GLU A 172 0.75 8.36 14.26
N ALA A 173 -0.20 7.48 14.55
CA ALA A 173 -1.25 7.15 13.58
C ALA A 173 -2.60 6.80 14.20
N VAL A 174 -3.66 7.17 13.47
CA VAL A 174 -5.00 6.59 13.60
C VAL A 174 -5.31 5.83 12.31
N LEU A 175 -5.58 4.53 12.43
CA LEU A 175 -6.08 3.71 11.35
C LEU A 175 -7.61 3.79 11.33
N VAL A 176 -8.17 4.25 10.21
CA VAL A 176 -9.60 4.12 9.94
C VAL A 176 -9.79 3.06 8.86
N THR A 177 -10.61 2.06 9.16
CA THR A 177 -10.93 0.97 8.24
C THR A 177 -12.35 1.16 7.68
N CYS A 178 -12.46 1.17 6.37
CA CYS A 178 -13.69 1.38 5.63
C CYS A 178 -13.93 0.27 4.61
N VAL A 179 -15.19 0.03 4.26
CA VAL A 179 -15.59 -0.81 3.12
C VAL A 179 -16.45 0.00 2.15
N PRO A 180 -16.52 -0.36 0.85
CA PRO A 180 -17.52 0.19 -0.06
C PRO A 180 -18.94 0.05 0.51
N ALA A 181 -19.76 1.09 0.34
CA ALA A 181 -21.17 1.10 0.75
C ALA A 181 -22.12 0.70 -0.37
#